data_AF-A0A8W8I4S2-F1
#
_entry.id   AF-A0A8W8I4S2-F1
#
_cell.length_a   1.000
_cell.length_b   1.000
_cell.length_c   1.000
_cell.angle_alpha   90.00
_cell.angle_beta   90.00
_cell.angle_gamma   90.00
#
_symmetry.space_group_name_H-M   'P 1'
#
loop_
_entity.id
_entity.type
_entity.pdbx_description
1 polymer ?
#
loop_
_entity_poly.entity_id
_entity_poly.type
_entity_poly.pdbx_seq_one_letter_code
_entity_poly.pdbx_strand_id
1 'polypeptide(L)' 'MRSRISELGLVIYPGKVLNADCFRIGTIGNLFPEDFHELLAAIEEVCKEMNIMLPIT' A
#
# COMPACT_ATOMS: atom_id res chain seq x y z
N MET A 1 -0.35 -1.09 -8.49
CA MET A 1 -0.46 -1.17 -7.02
C MET A 1 -1.15 0.05 -6.41
N ARG A 2 -0.57 1.27 -6.47
CA ARG A 2 -1.12 2.47 -5.81
C ARG A 2 -2.61 2.73 -6.10
N SER A 3 -3.02 2.76 -7.38
CA SER A 3 -4.43 3.01 -7.73
C SER A 3 -5.39 1.99 -7.14
N ARG A 4 -5.02 0.70 -7.18
CA ARG A 4 -5.82 -0.40 -6.61
C ARG A 4 -6.01 -0.23 -5.10
N ILE A 5 -4.94 0.09 -4.37
CA ILE A 5 -5.01 0.33 -2.92
C ILE A 5 -5.90 1.54 -2.60
N SER A 6 -5.83 2.62 -3.39
CA SER A 6 -6.72 3.78 -3.22
C SER A 6 -8.20 3.46 -3.49
N GLU A 7 -8.49 2.54 -4.41
CA GLU A 7 -9.87 2.08 -4.66
C GLU A 7 -10.44 1.25 -3.49
N LEU A 8 -9.57 0.65 -2.66
CA LEU A 8 -9.94 -0.01 -1.40
C LEU A 8 -10.18 0.99 -0.25
N GLY A 9 -10.21 2.30 -0.53
CA GLY A 9 -10.49 3.36 0.45
C GLY A 9 -9.27 3.85 1.24
N LEU A 10 -8.07 3.31 0.97
CA LEU A 10 -6.85 3.67 1.69
C LEU A 10 -6.18 4.93 1.11
N VAL A 11 -5.90 5.90 1.98
CA VAL A 11 -5.20 7.13 1.61
C VAL A 11 -3.70 6.90 1.58
N ILE A 12 -3.12 6.86 0.39
CA ILE A 12 -1.67 6.74 0.16
C ILE A 12 -1.16 7.86 -0.74
N TYR A 13 0.07 8.32 -0.49
CA TYR A 13 0.63 9.48 -1.17
C TYR A 13 1.50 9.07 -2.36
N PRO A 14 1.56 9.88 -3.44
CA PRO A 14 2.52 9.65 -4.50
C PRO A 14 3.97 9.71 -3.97
N GLY A 15 4.83 8.85 -4.53
CA GLY A 15 6.27 8.92 -4.32
C GLY A 15 6.91 10.11 -5.03
N LYS A 16 8.12 10.49 -4.61
CA LYS A 16 8.87 11.65 -5.15
C LYS A 16 10.17 11.24 -5.87
N VAL A 17 10.49 9.95 -5.94
CA VAL A 17 11.71 9.48 -6.59
C VAL A 17 11.53 9.55 -8.11
N LEU A 18 12.42 10.28 -8.79
CA LEU A 18 12.41 10.33 -10.25
C LEU A 18 12.58 8.93 -10.82
N ASN A 19 11.63 8.51 -11.67
CA ASN A 19 11.62 7.29 -12.47
C ASN A 19 11.41 5.96 -11.73
N ALA A 20 10.94 5.97 -10.48
CA ALA A 20 10.47 4.75 -9.80
C ALA A 20 8.96 4.82 -9.57
N ASP A 21 8.21 3.79 -9.99
CA ASP A 21 6.81 3.65 -9.57
C ASP A 21 6.79 3.35 -8.07
N CYS A 22 6.47 4.37 -7.29
CA CYS A 22 6.51 4.31 -5.85
C CYS A 22 5.41 5.18 -5.23
N PHE A 23 5.03 4.81 -4.01
CA PHE A 23 4.08 5.54 -3.17
C PHE A 23 4.60 5.57 -1.74
N ARG A 24 3.97 6.38 -0.89
CA ARG A 24 4.32 6.54 0.52
C ARG A 24 3.11 6.22 1.39
N ILE A 25 3.40 5.60 2.53
CA ILE A 25 2.46 5.36 3.62
C ILE A 25 2.73 6.42 4.68
N GLY A 26 1.70 7.15 5.09
CA GLY A 26 1.78 8.05 6.24
C GLY A 26 1.58 7.28 7.54
N THR A 27 2.38 7.55 8.56
CA THR A 27 2.33 6.86 9.86
C THR A 27 2.20 7.82 11.05
N ILE A 28 1.84 9.08 10.79
CA ILE A 28 1.70 10.14 11.81
C ILE A 28 0.23 10.56 11.89
N GLY A 29 -0.29 10.68 13.10
CA GLY A 29 -1.66 11.16 13.36
C GLY A 29 -2.44 10.24 14.28
N ASN A 30 -3.75 10.18 14.07
CA ASN A 30 -4.68 9.32 14.79
C ASN A 30 -4.74 7.95 14.12
N LEU A 31 -3.71 7.14 14.35
CA LEU A 31 -3.56 5.80 13.78
C LEU A 31 -3.49 4.75 14.90
N PHE A 32 -4.09 3.61 14.65
CA PHE A 32 -4.17 2.45 15.53
C PHE A 32 -3.63 1.21 14.83
N PRO A 33 -3.28 0.14 15.57
CA PRO A 33 -2.81 -1.12 14.98
C PRO A 33 -3.73 -1.68 13.87
N GLU A 34 -5.04 -1.52 14.02
CA GLU A 34 -6.06 -1.99 13.07
C GLU A 34 -5.89 -1.35 11.69
N ASP A 35 -5.56 -0.06 11.61
CA ASP A 35 -5.31 0.64 10.34
C ASP A 35 -4.15 0.01 9.57
N PHE A 36 -3.12 -0.45 10.29
CA PHE A 36 -1.97 -1.13 9.68
C PHE A 36 -2.31 -2.55 9.26
N HIS A 37 -3.16 -3.25 10.01
CA HIS A 37 -3.66 -4.58 9.61
C HIS A 37 -4.49 -4.50 8.33
N GLU A 38 -5.38 -3.52 8.21
CA GLU A 38 -6.16 -3.26 6.98
C GLU A 38 -5.25 -2.89 5.81
N LEU A 39 -4.26 -2.01 6.04
CA LEU A 39 -3.28 -1.64 5.02
C LEU A 39 -2.49 -2.84 4.51
N LEU A 40 -1.99 -3.70 5.41
CA LEU A 40 -1.21 -4.88 5.04
C LEU A 40 -2.07 -5.91 4.29
N ALA A 41 -3.31 -6.12 4.72
CA ALA A 41 -4.26 -7.01 4.03
C ALA A 41 -4.53 -6.52 2.59
N ALA A 42 -4.77 -5.22 2.41
CA ALA A 42 -4.97 -4.63 1.09
C ALA A 42 -3.72 -4.74 0.20
N ILE A 43 -2.52 -4.53 0.76
CA ILE A 43 -1.26 -4.72 0.04
C ILE A 43 -1.11 -6.17 -0.41
N GLU A 44 -1.40 -7.14 0.46
CA GLU A 44 -1.33 -8.56 0.15
C GLU A 44 -2.32 -8.96 -0.95
N GLU A 45 -3.56 -8.48 -0.88
CA GLU A 45 -4.59 -8.70 -1.89
C GLU A 45 -4.15 -8.18 -3.26
N VAL A 46 -3.68 -6.93 -3.33
CA VAL A 46 -3.21 -6.34 -4.57
C VAL A 46 -1.96 -7.04 -5.10
N CYS A 47 -1.05 -7.52 -4.25
CA CYS A 47 0.05 -8.36 -4.68
C CYS A 47 -0.44 -9.65 -5.34
N LYS A 48 -1.46 -10.33 -4.77
CA LYS A 48 -2.09 -11.51 -5.37
C LYS A 48 -2.73 -11.18 -6.73
N GLU A 49 -3.51 -10.09 -6.83
CA GLU A 49 -4.09 -9.62 -8.10
C GLU A 49 -3.03 -9.39 -9.18
N MET A 50 -1.88 -8.81 -8.77
CA MET A 50 -0.76 -8.49 -9.65
C MET A 50 0.18 -9.68 -9.91
N ASN A 51 -0.13 -10.87 -9.38
CA ASN A 51 0.74 -12.07 -9.45
C ASN A 51 2.15 -11.84 -8.87
N ILE A 52 2.27 -10.99 -7.85
CA ILE A 52 3.49 -10.78 -7.09
C ILE A 52 3.55 -11.83 -5.98
N MET A 53 4.58 -12.69 -6.01
CA MET A 53 4.80 -13.69 -4.98
C MET A 53 5.34 -13.06 -3.70
N LEU A 54 4.79 -13.47 -2.55
CA LEU A 54 5.23 -13.08 -1.23
C LEU A 54 5.82 -14.29 -0.48
N PRO A 55 6.89 -14.14 0.34
CA PRO A 55 7.67 -12.91 0.51
C PRO A 55 8.40 -12.53 -0.78
N ILE A 56 8.62 -11.23 -0.99
CA ILE A 56 9.42 -10.75 -2.12
C ILE A 56 10.87 -11.17 -1.85
N THR A 57 11.41 -12.06 -2.68
CA THR A 57 12.78 -12.56 -2.63
C THR A 57 13.59 -12.05 -3.80
#